data_AF-A0AAU6F6Z4-F1
#
_entry.id   AF-A0AAU6F6Z4-F1
#
_cell.length_a   1.000
_cell.length_b   1.000
_cell.length_c   1.000
_cell.angle_alpha   90.00
_cell.angle_beta   90.00
_cell.angle_gamma   90.00
#
_symmetry.space_group_name_H-M   'P 1'
#
loop_
_entity.id
_entity.type
_entity.pdbx_description
1 polymer ?
#
loop_
_entity_poly.entity_id
_entity_poly.type
_entity_poly.pdbx_seq_one_letter_code
_entity_poly.pdbx_strand_id
1 'polypeptide(L)'
;MLRTRWCEGPAGDSLDDRVAAHGVGVDSGIRGGRSGPLIVSVTDFTSDAYRDLPGIARHGFALRRHWPHLDGAVGMWLWAAPLARRCGSVSVWTERRALAAFVRLPEHVAIMDEYRDRGTTRSVIREYENFDAARIRRDAEAWLMSDDRRRRTGASSR
;
A
#
# COMPACT_ATOMS: atom_id res chain seq x y z
N MET A 1 -3.94 15.12 1.73
CA MET A 1 -3.00 13.99 1.51
C MET A 1 -2.76 13.87 0.02
N LEU A 2 -1.51 13.88 -0.41
CA LEU A 2 -1.10 13.64 -1.80
C LEU A 2 -0.91 12.15 -2.00
N ARG A 3 -1.20 11.64 -3.20
CA ARG A 3 -0.94 10.25 -3.58
C ARG A 3 -0.49 10.15 -5.02
N THR A 4 0.35 9.16 -5.32
CA THR A 4 0.68 8.81 -6.69
C THR A 4 -0.52 8.12 -7.36
N ARG A 5 -0.46 8.02 -8.69
CA ARG A 5 -1.34 7.09 -9.42
C ARG A 5 -1.07 5.65 -8.96
N TRP A 6 -2.08 4.81 -9.14
CA TRP A 6 -1.95 3.36 -9.01
C TRP A 6 -0.80 2.86 -9.87
N CYS A 7 0.03 2.00 -9.29
CA CYS A 7 1.08 1.28 -9.97
C CYS A 7 0.68 -0.19 -10.00
N GLU A 8 0.33 -0.67 -11.18
CA GLU A 8 -0.04 -2.07 -11.39
C GLU A 8 1.19 -2.97 -11.20
N GLY A 9 0.95 -4.15 -10.61
CA GLY A 9 1.92 -5.23 -10.57
C GLY A 9 1.52 -6.36 -11.52
N PRO A 10 2.40 -7.34 -11.76
CA PRO A 10 2.16 -8.41 -12.73
C PRO A 10 0.93 -9.29 -12.39
N ALA A 11 0.52 -9.35 -11.12
CA ALA A 11 -0.70 -10.06 -10.72
C ALA A 11 -1.97 -9.20 -10.90
N GLY A 12 -1.84 -7.90 -11.20
CA GLY A 12 -2.93 -6.97 -11.54
C GLY A 12 -3.50 -7.24 -12.92
N ASP A 13 -2.65 -7.28 -13.96
CA ASP A 13 -3.08 -7.54 -15.35
C ASP A 13 -3.83 -8.89 -15.50
N SER A 14 -3.34 -9.93 -14.81
CA SER A 14 -3.99 -11.25 -14.80
C SER A 14 -5.37 -11.27 -14.11
N LEU A 15 -5.73 -10.25 -13.34
CA LEU A 15 -7.06 -10.12 -12.72
C LEU A 15 -8.09 -9.60 -13.72
N ASP A 16 -7.71 -8.69 -14.62
CA ASP A 16 -8.62 -8.13 -15.62
C ASP A 16 -8.88 -9.14 -16.77
N ASP A 17 -7.87 -9.89 -17.22
CA ASP A 17 -8.02 -10.87 -18.31
C ASP A 17 -8.89 -12.08 -17.95
N ARG A 18 -8.97 -12.47 -16.67
CA ARG A 18 -9.79 -13.61 -16.22
C ARG A 18 -11.25 -13.27 -15.97
N VAL A 19 -11.58 -11.98 -15.81
CA VAL A 19 -12.97 -11.50 -15.78
C VAL A 19 -13.56 -11.47 -17.19
N ALA A 20 -12.73 -11.28 -18.22
CA ALA A 20 -13.18 -11.26 -19.62
C ALA A 20 -13.55 -12.64 -20.20
N ALA A 21 -13.05 -13.75 -19.63
CA ALA A 21 -13.16 -15.08 -20.23
C ALA A 21 -14.47 -15.87 -19.95
N HIS A 22 -15.44 -15.34 -19.19
CA HIS A 22 -16.64 -16.09 -18.76
C HIS A 22 -18.00 -15.51 -19.21
N GLY A 23 -18.05 -14.73 -20.29
CA GLY A 23 -19.31 -14.13 -20.76
C GLY A 23 -20.09 -14.95 -21.79
N VAL A 24 -20.89 -15.95 -21.38
CA VAL A 24 -22.18 -16.31 -22.03
C VAL A 24 -23.14 -16.92 -20.99
N GLY A 25 -24.27 -16.24 -20.70
CA GLY A 25 -25.41 -16.82 -19.99
C GLY A 25 -26.02 -15.92 -18.90
N VAL A 26 -27.27 -15.51 -19.11
CA VAL A 26 -28.09 -14.65 -18.24
C VAL A 26 -28.56 -15.41 -17.00
N ASP A 27 -28.17 -14.97 -15.79
CA ASP A 27 -29.04 -14.91 -14.61
C ASP A 27 -28.43 -13.98 -13.53
N SER A 28 -29.28 -13.33 -12.74
CA SER A 28 -28.93 -12.32 -11.75
C SER A 28 -28.27 -12.91 -10.51
N GLY A 29 -26.98 -12.64 -10.28
CA GLY A 29 -26.34 -12.94 -8.98
C GLY A 29 -24.82 -13.03 -9.02
N ILE A 30 -24.15 -12.11 -8.32
CA ILE A 30 -22.71 -12.08 -7.98
C ILE A 30 -21.74 -11.86 -9.17
N ARG A 31 -21.22 -10.63 -9.21
CA ARG A 31 -20.12 -10.17 -10.06
C ARG A 31 -18.89 -11.05 -9.86
N GLY A 32 -18.36 -11.59 -10.96
CA GLY A 32 -17.10 -12.33 -10.99
C GLY A 32 -15.94 -11.48 -10.51
N GLY A 33 -15.51 -11.71 -9.27
CA GLY A 33 -14.20 -11.36 -8.75
C GLY A 33 -13.48 -12.64 -8.36
N ARG A 34 -12.16 -12.71 -8.53
CA ARG A 34 -11.41 -13.83 -7.95
C ARG A 34 -11.64 -13.87 -6.44
N SER A 35 -12.22 -14.98 -5.98
CA SER A 35 -12.26 -15.37 -4.58
C SER A 35 -10.90 -15.96 -4.20
N GLY A 36 -10.12 -15.21 -3.45
CA GLY A 36 -8.81 -15.61 -2.96
C GLY A 36 -8.24 -14.54 -2.05
N PRO A 37 -7.73 -14.89 -0.86
CA PRO A 37 -7.32 -13.93 0.14
C PRO A 37 -6.17 -13.07 -0.38
N LEU A 38 -6.40 -11.77 -0.50
CA LEU A 38 -5.40 -10.75 -0.79
C LEU A 38 -4.84 -10.19 0.50
N ILE A 39 -3.56 -9.82 0.45
CA ILE A 39 -2.87 -9.17 1.55
C ILE A 39 -2.67 -7.70 1.18
N VAL A 40 -3.22 -6.81 1.99
CA VAL A 40 -3.02 -5.37 1.88
C VAL A 40 -2.13 -4.93 3.02
N SER A 41 -0.97 -4.37 2.70
CA SER A 41 -0.09 -3.71 3.68
C SER A 41 -0.18 -2.20 3.53
N VAL A 42 -0.57 -1.51 4.60
CA VAL A 42 -0.59 -0.06 4.70
C VAL A 42 0.56 0.36 5.60
N THR A 43 1.44 1.22 5.09
CA THR A 43 2.61 1.74 5.81
C THR A 43 2.46 3.25 6.00
N ASP A 44 2.75 3.71 7.21
CA ASP A 44 2.75 5.10 7.64
C ASP A 44 4.04 5.41 8.39
N PHE A 45 4.90 6.19 7.75
CA PHE A 45 6.12 6.73 8.32
C PHE A 45 5.92 8.20 8.68
N THR A 46 6.26 8.54 9.91
CA THR A 46 6.32 9.93 10.38
C THR A 46 7.77 10.31 10.59
N SER A 47 8.27 11.26 9.80
CA SER A 47 9.63 11.76 9.91
C SER A 47 9.78 12.72 11.09
N ASP A 48 10.94 12.68 11.74
CA ASP A 48 11.31 13.65 12.77
C ASP A 48 11.65 15.02 12.16
N ALA A 49 12.18 15.04 10.93
CA ALA A 49 12.52 16.27 10.22
C ALA A 49 11.91 16.36 8.82
N TYR A 50 11.55 17.58 8.40
CA TYR A 50 11.00 17.86 7.06
C TYR A 50 11.99 17.57 5.93
N ARG A 51 13.30 17.71 6.21
CA ARG A 51 14.38 17.50 5.22
C ARG A 51 14.55 16.05 4.78
N ASP A 52 14.00 15.09 5.52
CA ASP A 52 14.13 13.67 5.19
C ASP A 52 13.08 13.22 4.17
N LEU A 53 11.96 13.96 4.06
CA LEU A 53 10.85 13.61 3.16
C LEU A 53 11.25 13.50 1.67
N PRO A 54 12.08 14.40 1.10
CA PRO A 54 12.53 14.25 -0.28
C PRO A 54 13.35 12.97 -0.52
N GLY A 55 14.20 12.59 0.44
CA GLY A 55 14.98 11.35 0.39
C GLY A 55 14.07 10.13 0.41
N ILE A 56 13.15 10.08 1.37
CA ILE A 56 12.17 8.99 1.50
C ILE A 56 11.29 8.88 0.25
N ALA A 57 10.86 10.02 -0.32
CA ALA A 57 10.09 10.03 -1.56
C ALA A 57 10.91 9.44 -2.72
N ARG A 58 12.18 9.83 -2.89
CA ARG A 58 13.07 9.29 -3.92
C ARG A 58 13.21 7.78 -3.80
N HIS A 59 13.41 7.27 -2.58
CA HIS A 59 13.50 5.85 -2.26
C HIS A 59 12.19 5.10 -2.55
N GLY A 60 11.04 5.66 -2.16
CA GLY A 60 9.73 5.09 -2.46
C GLY A 60 9.48 4.99 -3.98
N PHE A 61 9.88 6.01 -4.75
CA PHE A 61 9.79 5.95 -6.21
C PHE A 61 10.75 4.93 -6.83
N ALA A 62 11.91 4.70 -6.24
CA ALA A 62 12.85 3.69 -6.71
C ALA A 62 12.31 2.26 -6.47
N LEU A 63 11.80 1.98 -5.26
CA LEU A 63 11.07 0.74 -4.97
C LEU A 63 9.89 0.52 -5.92
N ARG A 64 9.16 1.58 -6.26
CA ARG A 64 8.05 1.52 -7.21
C ARG A 64 8.48 1.06 -8.61
N ARG A 65 9.73 1.31 -9.04
CA ARG A 65 10.23 0.83 -10.34
C ARG A 65 10.40 -0.69 -10.38
N HIS A 66 10.60 -1.33 -9.23
CA HIS A 66 10.67 -2.79 -9.15
C HIS A 66 9.30 -3.47 -9.25
N TRP A 67 8.21 -2.73 -9.01
CA TRP A 67 6.86 -3.27 -8.90
C TRP A 67 6.40 -4.19 -10.05
N PRO A 68 6.65 -3.85 -11.33
CA PRO A 68 6.27 -4.72 -12.45
C PRO A 68 6.96 -6.10 -12.47
N HIS A 69 8.03 -6.28 -11.69
CA HIS A 69 8.83 -7.51 -11.63
C HIS A 69 8.62 -8.29 -10.33
N LEU A 70 7.69 -7.87 -9.46
CA LEU A 70 7.46 -8.51 -8.18
C LEU A 70 6.35 -9.55 -8.29
N ASP A 71 6.75 -10.81 -8.24
CA ASP A 71 5.82 -11.94 -8.24
C ASP A 71 4.77 -11.79 -7.14
N GLY A 72 3.51 -11.94 -7.53
CA GLY A 72 2.38 -11.82 -6.63
C GLY A 72 2.02 -10.39 -6.20
N ALA A 73 2.70 -9.36 -6.73
CA ALA A 73 2.27 -7.98 -6.54
C ALA A 73 1.07 -7.65 -7.44
N VAL A 74 -0.02 -7.21 -6.81
CA VAL A 74 -1.26 -6.79 -7.51
C VAL A 74 -1.16 -5.32 -7.89
N GLY A 75 -0.69 -4.50 -6.96
CA GLY A 75 -0.42 -3.09 -7.23
C GLY A 75 -0.23 -2.28 -5.96
N MET A 76 0.10 -0.99 -6.13
CA MET A 76 0.38 -0.10 -5.02
C MET A 76 0.20 1.36 -5.37
N TRP A 77 0.19 2.21 -4.33
CA TRP A 77 0.43 3.62 -4.47
C TRP A 77 1.26 4.16 -3.30
N LEU A 78 1.99 5.24 -3.56
CA LEU A 78 2.66 6.04 -2.53
C LEU A 78 1.73 7.17 -2.09
N TRP A 79 1.85 7.56 -0.84
CA TRP A 79 1.13 8.71 -0.31
C TRP A 79 2.03 9.58 0.56
N ALA A 80 1.69 10.86 0.66
CA ALA A 80 2.40 11.82 1.50
C ALA A 80 1.45 12.88 2.07
N ALA A 81 1.74 13.33 3.29
CA ALA A 81 1.18 14.50 3.92
C ALA A 81 2.34 15.36 4.46
N PRO A 82 2.99 16.17 3.60
CA PRO A 82 4.23 16.87 3.94
C PRO A 82 4.11 17.77 5.18
N LEU A 83 2.99 18.49 5.31
CA LEU A 83 2.73 19.35 6.48
C LEU A 83 2.71 18.56 7.81
N ALA A 84 2.30 17.30 7.76
CA ALA A 84 2.30 16.40 8.91
C ALA A 84 3.59 15.58 9.04
N ARG A 85 4.60 15.80 8.17
CA ARG A 85 5.83 14.98 8.06
C ARG A 85 5.56 13.49 7.83
N ARG A 86 4.43 13.15 7.21
CA ARG A 86 4.00 11.77 7.00
C ARG A 86 4.12 11.35 5.55
N CYS A 87 4.49 10.10 5.35
CA CYS A 87 4.48 9.47 4.04
C CYS A 87 4.44 7.95 4.18
N GLY A 88 4.23 7.25 3.08
CA GLY A 88 4.28 5.80 3.07
C GLY A 88 3.69 5.21 1.81
N SER A 89 3.24 3.98 1.93
CA SER A 89 2.72 3.20 0.82
C SER A 89 1.48 2.41 1.22
N VAL A 90 0.66 2.09 0.23
CA VAL A 90 -0.31 1.01 0.32
C VAL A 90 0.02 0.04 -0.79
N SER A 91 0.20 -1.24 -0.42
CA SER A 91 0.59 -2.29 -1.35
C SER A 91 -0.36 -3.47 -1.22
N VAL A 92 -0.72 -4.06 -2.37
CA VAL A 92 -1.65 -5.18 -2.48
C VAL A 92 -0.91 -6.37 -3.08
N TRP A 93 -1.08 -7.52 -2.45
CA TRP A 93 -0.38 -8.75 -2.75
C TRP A 93 -1.37 -9.91 -2.81
N THR A 94 -1.03 -10.90 -3.62
CA THR A 94 -1.78 -12.16 -3.72
C THR A 94 -1.62 -13.04 -2.48
N GLU A 95 -0.52 -12.92 -1.74
CA GLU A 95 -0.25 -13.72 -0.54
C GLU A 95 0.80 -13.08 0.38
N ARG A 96 0.90 -13.57 1.63
CA ARG A 96 1.85 -13.07 2.63
C ARG A 96 3.30 -13.31 2.24
N ARG A 97 3.57 -14.39 1.51
CA ARG A 97 4.92 -14.74 1.03
C ARG A 97 5.45 -13.69 0.04
N ALA A 98 4.60 -13.22 -0.88
CA ALA A 98 4.97 -12.17 -1.83
C ALA A 98 5.32 -10.85 -1.12
N LEU A 99 4.51 -10.43 -0.15
CA LEU A 99 4.82 -9.29 0.71
C LEU A 99 6.16 -9.50 1.47
N ALA A 100 6.38 -10.69 2.03
CA ALA A 100 7.60 -10.99 2.77
C ALA A 100 8.85 -10.98 1.87
N ALA A 101 8.73 -11.33 0.59
CA ALA A 101 9.82 -11.22 -0.38
C ALA A 101 10.16 -9.75 -0.65
N PHE A 102 9.15 -8.89 -0.82
CA PHE A 102 9.34 -7.45 -0.98
C PHE A 102 10.04 -6.79 0.21
N VAL A 103 9.62 -7.11 1.44
CA VAL A 103 10.23 -6.55 2.66
C VAL A 103 11.71 -6.94 2.81
N ARG A 104 12.13 -8.05 2.20
CA ARG A 104 13.53 -8.52 2.19
C ARG A 104 14.36 -7.97 1.04
N LEU A 105 13.79 -7.22 0.11
CA LEU A 105 14.57 -6.64 -0.98
C LEU A 105 15.69 -5.76 -0.39
N PRO A 106 16.93 -5.86 -0.89
CA PRO A 106 18.05 -5.07 -0.38
C PRO A 106 17.76 -3.57 -0.34
N GLU A 107 17.07 -3.04 -1.36
CA GLU A 107 16.66 -1.64 -1.40
C GLU A 107 15.66 -1.29 -0.27
N HIS A 108 14.68 -2.16 -0.01
CA HIS A 108 13.71 -1.95 1.07
C HIS A 108 14.41 -1.99 2.44
N VAL A 109 15.33 -2.94 2.64
CA VAL A 109 16.12 -3.05 3.86
C VAL A 109 17.00 -1.81 4.06
N ALA A 110 17.68 -1.33 3.02
CA ALA A 110 18.51 -0.14 3.09
C ALA A 110 17.72 1.11 3.51
N ILE A 111 16.50 1.28 2.99
CA ILE A 111 15.62 2.38 3.36
C ILE A 111 15.19 2.27 4.82
N MET A 112 14.76 1.08 5.26
CA MET A 112 14.36 0.87 6.65
C MET A 112 15.53 1.11 7.61
N ASP A 113 16.74 0.68 7.25
CA ASP A 113 17.94 0.90 8.04
C ASP A 113 18.32 2.38 8.13
N GLU A 114 18.28 3.12 7.02
CA GLU A 114 18.60 4.55 7.01
C GLU A 114 17.62 5.39 7.86
N TYR A 115 16.34 5.06 7.82
CA TYR A 115 15.29 5.89 8.42
C TYR A 115 14.74 5.37 9.76
N ARG A 116 15.22 4.22 10.27
CA ARG A 116 14.72 3.64 11.53
C ARG A 116 14.83 4.57 12.73
N ASP A 117 15.87 5.39 12.78
CA ASP A 117 16.17 6.31 13.89
C ASP A 117 15.84 7.77 13.54
N ARG A 118 15.15 8.00 12.41
CA ARG A 118 14.77 9.34 11.90
C ARG A 118 13.26 9.55 11.87
N GLY A 119 12.51 8.70 12.55
CA GLY A 119 11.07 8.79 12.61
C GLY A 119 10.41 7.55 13.20
N THR A 120 9.10 7.51 13.10
CA THR A 120 8.28 6.39 13.57
C THR A 120 7.57 5.73 12.41
N THR A 121 7.79 4.42 12.24
CA THR A 121 7.06 3.59 11.28
C THR A 121 5.89 2.89 11.95
N ARG A 122 4.73 2.89 11.30
CA ARG A 122 3.58 2.07 11.64
C ARG A 122 3.10 1.35 10.41
N SER A 123 2.68 0.12 10.57
CA SER A 123 2.06 -0.64 9.49
C SER A 123 0.88 -1.44 9.99
N VAL A 124 -0.04 -1.76 9.07
CA VAL A 124 -1.09 -2.73 9.30
C VAL A 124 -1.20 -3.63 8.07
N ILE A 125 -1.35 -4.92 8.32
CA ILE A 125 -1.66 -5.92 7.30
C ILE A 125 -3.13 -6.31 7.45
N ARG A 126 -3.87 -6.27 6.35
CA ARG A 126 -5.28 -6.69 6.28
C ARG A 126 -5.44 -7.74 5.20
N GLU A 127 -6.33 -8.69 5.44
CA GLU A 127 -6.72 -9.68 4.45
C GLU A 127 -8.07 -9.29 3.82
N TYR A 128 -8.21 -9.55 2.51
CA TYR A 128 -9.44 -9.32 1.77
C TYR A 128 -9.78 -10.57 0.96
N GLU A 129 -11.01 -11.06 1.06
CA GLU A 129 -11.42 -12.27 0.32
C GLU A 129 -11.48 -12.06 -1.21
N ASN A 130 -11.69 -10.81 -1.64
CA ASN A 130 -11.84 -10.44 -3.03
C ASN A 130 -11.15 -9.10 -3.31
N PHE A 131 -10.68 -8.92 -4.54
CA PHE A 131 -10.15 -7.64 -4.99
C PHE A 131 -11.28 -6.61 -5.19
N ASP A 132 -11.31 -5.58 -4.35
CA ASP A 132 -12.11 -4.38 -4.55
C ASP A 132 -11.20 -3.17 -4.31
N ALA A 133 -10.63 -2.62 -5.38
CA ALA A 133 -9.72 -1.49 -5.32
C ALA A 133 -10.34 -0.26 -4.62
N ALA A 134 -11.64 -0.04 -4.80
CA ALA A 134 -12.33 1.09 -4.19
C ALA A 134 -12.48 0.91 -2.68
N ARG A 135 -12.84 -0.30 -2.22
CA ARG A 135 -12.91 -0.66 -0.79
C ARG A 135 -11.53 -0.63 -0.14
N ILE A 136 -10.54 -1.28 -0.74
CA ILE A 136 -9.15 -1.31 -0.24
C ILE A 136 -8.64 0.12 -0.04
N ARG A 137 -8.88 1.01 -1.01
CA ARG A 137 -8.52 2.42 -0.90
C ARG A 137 -9.22 3.12 0.25
N ARG A 138 -10.55 2.98 0.37
CA ARG A 138 -11.32 3.61 1.46
C ARG A 138 -10.84 3.15 2.83
N ASP A 139 -10.62 1.85 3.00
CA ASP A 139 -10.20 1.26 4.27
C ASP A 139 -8.78 1.72 4.65
N ALA A 140 -7.87 1.78 3.68
CA ALA A 140 -6.51 2.29 3.90
C ALA A 140 -6.52 3.77 4.29
N GLU A 141 -7.27 4.61 3.58
CA GLU A 141 -7.42 6.04 3.90
C GLU A 141 -8.07 6.25 5.27
N ALA A 142 -9.10 5.47 5.61
CA ALA A 142 -9.75 5.52 6.92
C ALA A 142 -8.79 5.15 8.06
N TRP A 143 -7.90 4.16 7.86
CA TRP A 143 -6.87 3.83 8.83
C TRP A 143 -5.84 4.96 9.00
N LEU A 144 -5.36 5.54 7.89
CA LEU A 144 -4.41 6.65 7.88
C LEU A 144 -4.97 7.91 8.58
N MET A 145 -6.24 8.24 8.35
CA MET A 145 -6.91 9.40 8.95
C MET A 145 -7.31 9.18 10.43
N SER A 146 -7.67 7.95 10.80
CA SER A 146 -7.97 7.63 12.19
C SER A 146 -6.73 7.78 13.07
N ASP A 147 -5.56 7.60 12.50
CA ASP A 147 -4.32 7.91 13.19
C ASP A 147 -4.05 9.40 13.39
N ASP A 148 -4.29 10.22 12.36
CA ASP A 148 -4.22 11.68 12.50
C ASP A 148 -5.10 12.19 13.62
N ARG A 149 -6.30 11.62 13.77
CA ARG A 149 -7.21 11.97 14.85
C ARG A 149 -6.65 11.62 16.21
N ARG A 150 -6.18 10.37 16.41
CA ARG A 150 -5.58 9.93 17.68
C ARG A 150 -4.40 10.80 18.10
N ARG A 151 -3.54 11.19 17.16
CA ARG A 151 -2.37 12.03 17.45
C ARG A 151 -2.73 13.47 17.79
N ARG A 152 -3.73 14.06 17.10
CA ARG A 152 -4.21 15.41 17.42
C ARG A 152 -4.88 15.48 18.79
N THR A 153 -5.71 14.50 19.16
CA THR A 153 -6.31 14.47 20.50
C THR A 153 -5.30 14.20 21.60
N GLY A 154 -4.25 13.43 21.36
CA GLY A 154 -3.15 13.24 22.32
C GLY A 154 -2.21 14.45 22.48
N ALA A 155 -2.14 15.35 21.49
CA ALA A 155 -1.32 16.55 21.53
C ALA A 155 -2.00 17.74 22.24
N SER A 156 -3.33 17.74 22.38
CA SER A 156 -4.10 18.78 23.09
C SER A 156 -4.17 18.61 24.61
N SER A 157 -3.42 17.66 25.20
CA SER A 157 -3.42 17.40 26.65
C SER A 157 -2.06 17.67 27.32
N ARG A 158 -1.24 18.56 26.76
CA ARG A 158 0.00 19.04 27.39
C ARG A 158 0.06 20.56 27.42
#